data_AF-A0A1V6PT06-F1
#
_entry.id   AF-A0A1V6PT06-F1
#
_cell.length_a   1.000
_cell.length_b   1.000
_cell.length_c   1.000
_cell.angle_alpha   90.00
_cell.angle_beta   90.00
_cell.angle_gamma   90.00
#
_symmetry.space_group_name_H-M   'P 1'
#
loop_
_entity.id
_entity.type
_entity.pdbx_description
1 polymer ?
#
loop_
_entity_poly.entity_id
_entity_poly.type
_entity_poly.pdbx_seq_one_letter_code
_entity_poly.pdbx_strand_id
1 'polypeptide(L)'
;MLNTQRIATWSNSSSQRSHPCQRVLTLQARQQVVTGASSGLSLKVTRQLLQLQASTVILAVRNIAQGEACVKDLLRGQKIQQRNLSATIRLMELDADRKAAFIKSPAGLEVQTTIWAEALAEMKRLVNLPLEMQRPCISFETQFQALI
;
A
#
# COMPACT_ATOMS: atom_id res chain seq x y z
N MET A 1 51.98 42.75 -2.32
CA MET A 1 50.88 42.70 -3.32
C MET A 1 50.66 41.22 -3.64
N LEU A 2 49.79 40.52 -2.91
CA LEU A 2 48.41 40.17 -3.27
C LEU A 2 48.35 39.29 -4.54
N ASN A 3 48.10 37.98 -4.38
CA ASN A 3 46.78 37.34 -4.64
C ASN A 3 46.86 36.66 -6.05
N THR A 4 46.30 35.51 -6.42
CA THR A 4 45.12 34.77 -5.96
C THR A 4 45.17 33.35 -6.58
N GLN A 5 45.07 32.33 -5.74
CA GLN A 5 44.36 31.05 -5.93
C GLN A 5 44.56 30.22 -7.23
N ARG A 6 45.39 29.16 -7.12
CA ARG A 6 45.19 27.92 -7.88
C ARG A 6 43.97 27.22 -7.29
N ILE A 7 42.89 27.17 -8.05
CA ILE A 7 41.70 26.38 -7.73
C ILE A 7 42.16 24.91 -7.71
N ALA A 8 42.26 24.35 -6.51
CA ALA A 8 42.34 22.92 -6.31
C ALA A 8 41.03 22.32 -6.84
N THR A 9 41.06 21.76 -8.05
CA THR A 9 39.96 20.93 -8.54
C THR A 9 39.94 19.69 -7.67
N TRP A 10 39.00 19.71 -6.73
CA TRP A 10 38.62 18.58 -5.90
C TRP A 10 38.10 17.50 -6.83
N SER A 11 38.98 16.58 -7.25
CA SER A 11 38.58 15.31 -7.84
C SER A 11 37.88 14.54 -6.73
N ASN A 12 36.56 14.73 -6.65
CA ASN A 12 35.68 13.99 -5.78
C ASN A 12 35.62 12.54 -6.30
N SER A 13 36.69 11.78 -6.04
CA SER A 13 36.67 10.32 -6.02
C SER A 13 35.84 9.89 -4.83
N SER A 14 34.55 10.21 -4.89
CA SER A 14 33.54 9.52 -4.10
C SER A 14 33.48 8.12 -4.70
N SER A 15 34.32 7.26 -4.12
CA SER A 15 34.10 5.83 -4.08
C SER A 15 32.74 5.61 -3.40
N GLN A 16 31.67 5.86 -4.15
CA GLN A 16 30.35 5.37 -3.85
C GLN A 16 30.50 3.87 -3.95
N ARG A 17 30.74 3.25 -2.79
CA ARG A 17 30.47 1.84 -2.57
C ARG A 17 29.00 1.62 -2.91
N SER A 18 28.74 1.33 -4.18
CA SER A 18 27.45 0.88 -4.67
C SER A 18 27.15 -0.37 -3.88
N HIS A 19 26.25 -0.25 -2.91
CA HIS A 19 25.80 -1.42 -2.17
C HIS A 19 25.17 -2.36 -3.20
N PRO A 20 25.72 -3.56 -3.43
CA PRO A 20 25.17 -4.48 -4.40
C PRO A 20 23.98 -5.16 -3.72
N CYS A 21 22.87 -4.47 -3.58
CA CYS A 21 21.64 -5.09 -3.13
C CYS A 21 20.41 -4.29 -3.56
N GLN A 22 20.25 -4.05 -4.86
CA GLN A 22 18.90 -4.09 -5.42
C GLN A 22 18.77 -5.44 -6.08
N ARG A 23 18.42 -6.44 -5.27
CA ARG A 23 17.95 -7.72 -5.78
C ARG A 23 16.86 -7.38 -6.79
N VAL A 24 17.05 -7.78 -8.04
CA VAL A 24 16.06 -7.57 -9.10
C VAL A 24 14.80 -8.31 -8.66
N LEU A 25 13.84 -7.58 -8.09
CA LEU A 25 12.60 -8.14 -7.58
C LEU A 25 11.69 -8.42 -8.77
N THR A 26 11.80 -9.62 -9.30
CA THR A 26 10.87 -10.12 -10.30
C THR A 26 9.67 -10.72 -9.58
N LEU A 27 8.46 -10.24 -9.89
CA LEU A 27 7.20 -10.70 -9.27
C LEU A 27 6.51 -11.79 -10.11
N GLN A 28 7.29 -12.53 -10.90
CA GLN A 28 6.82 -13.64 -11.72
C GLN A 28 6.03 -14.64 -10.88
N ALA A 29 4.92 -15.12 -11.45
CA ALA A 29 4.02 -16.12 -10.86
C ALA A 29 3.35 -15.74 -9.52
N ARG A 30 3.44 -14.48 -9.06
CA ARG A 30 2.70 -14.01 -7.88
C ARG A 30 1.43 -13.28 -8.30
N GLN A 31 0.36 -13.49 -7.53
CA GLN A 31 -0.86 -12.71 -7.62
C GLN A 31 -0.78 -11.52 -6.67
N GLN A 32 -1.18 -10.35 -7.14
CA GLN A 32 -1.16 -9.12 -6.35
C GLN A 32 -2.57 -8.53 -6.32
N VAL A 33 -3.04 -8.17 -5.13
CA VAL A 33 -4.32 -7.47 -4.94
C VAL A 33 -4.02 -6.01 -4.66
N VAL A 34 -4.63 -5.12 -5.43
CA VAL A 34 -4.51 -3.67 -5.24
C VAL A 34 -5.88 -3.10 -4.97
N THR A 35 -6.08 -2.60 -3.76
CA THR A 35 -7.30 -1.91 -3.34
C THR A 35 -7.22 -0.43 -3.73
N GLY A 36 -8.34 0.13 -4.23
CA GLY A 36 -8.39 1.53 -4.63
C GLY A 36 -7.55 1.82 -5.88
N ALA A 37 -7.42 0.85 -6.79
CA ALA A 37 -6.51 0.94 -7.93
C ALA A 37 -6.94 1.94 -9.03
N SER A 38 -8.13 2.54 -8.92
CA SER A 38 -8.67 3.45 -9.93
C SER A 38 -7.91 4.77 -10.06
N SER A 39 -7.20 5.24 -9.02
CA SER A 39 -6.55 6.55 -9.03
C SER A 39 -5.35 6.66 -8.08
N GLY A 40 -4.49 7.66 -8.30
CA GLY A 40 -3.42 8.02 -7.37
C GLY A 40 -2.23 7.06 -7.36
N LEU A 41 -1.72 6.77 -6.15
CA LEU A 41 -0.50 5.98 -5.94
C LEU A 41 -0.69 4.52 -6.37
N SER A 42 -1.82 3.93 -6.01
CA SER A 42 -2.18 2.54 -6.32
C SER A 42 -2.17 2.27 -7.84
N LEU A 43 -2.58 3.24 -8.66
CA LEU A 43 -2.50 3.15 -10.12
C LEU A 43 -1.04 3.12 -10.61
N LYS A 44 -0.17 3.98 -10.06
CA LYS A 44 1.25 3.99 -10.39
C LYS A 44 1.94 2.70 -9.93
N VAL A 45 1.61 2.22 -8.75
CA VAL A 45 2.09 0.94 -8.21
C VAL A 45 1.63 -0.21 -9.10
N THR A 46 0.36 -0.26 -9.48
CA THR A 46 -0.19 -1.27 -10.41
C THR A 46 0.58 -1.30 -11.72
N ARG A 47 0.84 -0.14 -12.32
CA ARG A 47 1.67 -0.03 -13.53
C ARG A 47 3.09 -0.57 -13.31
N GLN A 48 3.68 -0.30 -12.15
CA GLN A 48 5.01 -0.79 -11.80
C GLN A 48 5.02 -2.31 -11.53
N LEU A 49 4.00 -2.85 -10.86
CA LEU A 49 3.83 -4.29 -10.65
C LEU A 49 3.73 -5.05 -11.99
N LEU A 50 2.98 -4.49 -12.95
CA LEU A 50 2.89 -5.06 -14.29
C LEU A 50 4.24 -5.02 -15.04
N GLN A 51 5.03 -3.96 -14.86
CA GLN A 51 6.39 -3.84 -15.42
C GLN A 51 7.40 -4.82 -14.79
N LEU A 52 7.16 -5.21 -13.53
CA LEU A 52 7.94 -6.23 -12.80
C LEU A 52 7.47 -7.67 -13.07
N GLN A 53 6.67 -7.87 -14.13
CA GLN A 53 6.18 -9.16 -14.59
C GLN A 53 5.25 -9.89 -13.59
N ALA A 54 4.42 -9.14 -12.86
CA ALA A 54 3.34 -9.74 -12.09
C ALA A 54 2.39 -10.54 -13.01
N SER A 55 2.15 -11.80 -12.65
CA SER A 55 1.36 -12.73 -13.48
C SER A 55 -0.14 -12.41 -13.47
N THR A 56 -0.66 -12.07 -12.30
CA THR A 56 -2.07 -11.71 -12.10
C THR A 56 -2.14 -10.50 -11.19
N VAL A 57 -2.88 -9.49 -11.62
CA VAL A 57 -3.20 -8.32 -10.79
C VAL A 57 -4.71 -8.22 -10.64
N ILE A 58 -5.17 -8.21 -9.39
CA ILE A 58 -6.58 -8.05 -9.04
C ILE A 58 -6.79 -6.60 -8.62
N LEU A 59 -7.59 -5.86 -9.38
CA LEU A 59 -7.95 -4.47 -9.09
C LEU A 59 -9.25 -4.46 -8.31
N ALA A 60 -9.17 -4.13 -7.03
CA ALA A 60 -10.34 -3.95 -6.17
C ALA A 60 -10.79 -2.49 -6.27
N VAL A 61 -11.95 -2.27 -6.89
CA VAL A 61 -12.49 -0.94 -7.19
C VAL A 61 -13.91 -0.81 -6.64
N ARG A 62 -14.27 0.38 -6.15
CA ARG A 62 -15.64 0.69 -5.71
C ARG A 62 -16.60 0.86 -6.89
N ASN A 63 -16.08 1.22 -8.06
CA ASN A 63 -16.85 1.45 -9.28
C ASN A 63 -16.23 0.65 -10.43
N ILE A 64 -16.98 -0.32 -10.95
CA ILE A 64 -16.54 -1.21 -12.03
C ILE A 64 -16.25 -0.42 -13.31
N ALA A 65 -17.10 0.53 -13.69
CA ALA A 65 -16.93 1.32 -14.92
C ALA A 65 -15.62 2.12 -14.92
N GLN A 66 -15.26 2.72 -13.77
CA GLN A 66 -13.96 3.40 -13.63
C GLN A 66 -12.79 2.43 -13.68
N GLY A 67 -12.92 1.25 -13.07
CA GLY A 67 -11.88 0.23 -13.11
C GLY A 67 -11.66 -0.32 -14.53
N GLU A 68 -12.71 -0.52 -15.32
CA GLU A 68 -12.60 -0.96 -16.72
C GLU A 68 -11.87 0.07 -17.60
N ALA A 69 -12.18 1.36 -17.44
CA ALA A 69 -11.45 2.43 -18.11
C ALA A 69 -9.96 2.37 -17.74
N CYS A 70 -9.68 2.17 -16.45
CA CYS A 70 -8.33 2.04 -15.93
C CYS A 70 -7.58 0.83 -16.52
N VAL A 71 -8.24 -0.32 -16.66
CA VAL A 71 -7.67 -1.51 -17.31
C VAL A 71 -7.34 -1.22 -18.77
N LYS A 72 -8.24 -0.56 -19.50
CA LYS A 72 -7.98 -0.15 -20.90
C LYS A 72 -6.78 0.80 -21.01
N ASP A 73 -6.59 1.70 -20.03
CA ASP A 73 -5.42 2.59 -19.96
C ASP A 73 -4.13 1.83 -19.64
N LEU A 74 -4.19 0.84 -18.74
CA LEU A 74 -3.05 0.00 -18.37
C LEU A 74 -2.62 -0.89 -19.54
N LEU A 75 -3.56 -1.49 -20.26
CA LEU A 75 -3.29 -2.33 -21.43
C LEU A 75 -2.70 -1.55 -22.61
N ARG A 76 -3.03 -0.26 -22.75
CA ARG A 76 -2.40 0.64 -23.75
C ARG A 76 -0.94 0.97 -23.45
N GLY A 77 -0.44 0.65 -22.25
CA GLY A 77 0.95 0.94 -21.86
C GLY A 77 1.96 0.13 -22.65
N GLN A 78 2.71 0.78 -23.55
CA GLN A 78 3.74 0.15 -24.40
C GLN A 78 4.79 -0.65 -23.60
N LYS A 79 5.17 -0.17 -22.40
CA LYS A 79 6.11 -0.86 -21.50
C LYS A 79 5.57 -2.15 -20.90
N ILE A 80 4.25 -2.26 -20.74
CA ILE A 80 3.59 -3.46 -20.20
C ILE A 80 3.53 -4.52 -21.29
N GLN A 81 3.12 -4.13 -22.50
CA GLN A 81 3.07 -5.03 -23.65
C GLN A 81 4.44 -5.62 -24.00
N GLN A 82 5.52 -4.84 -23.90
CA GLN A 82 6.87 -5.33 -24.20
C GLN A 82 7.42 -6.32 -23.17
N ARG A 83 7.00 -6.20 -21.90
CA ARG A 83 7.60 -6.98 -20.79
C ARG A 83 6.73 -8.12 -20.30
N ASN A 84 5.42 -8.05 -20.51
CA ASN A 84 4.45 -8.95 -19.91
C ASN A 84 3.19 -9.11 -20.80
N LEU A 85 3.30 -9.96 -21.82
CA LEU A 85 2.22 -10.27 -22.76
C LEU A 85 1.10 -11.14 -22.16
N SER A 86 1.38 -11.87 -21.08
CA SER A 86 0.44 -12.82 -20.45
C SER A 86 -0.21 -12.30 -19.17
N ALA A 87 0.04 -11.05 -18.77
CA ALA A 87 -0.55 -10.45 -17.57
C ALA A 87 -2.09 -10.51 -17.61
N THR A 88 -2.67 -11.18 -16.63
CA THR A 88 -4.13 -11.17 -16.43
C THR A 88 -4.50 -10.10 -15.42
N ILE A 89 -5.34 -9.14 -15.84
CA ILE A 89 -5.90 -8.14 -14.94
C ILE A 89 -7.35 -8.49 -14.66
N ARG A 90 -7.70 -8.73 -13.39
CA ARG A 90 -9.06 -9.04 -12.95
C ARG A 90 -9.64 -7.84 -12.22
N LEU A 91 -10.84 -7.44 -12.58
CA LEU A 91 -11.60 -6.46 -11.81
C LEU A 91 -12.42 -7.15 -10.74
N MET A 92 -12.41 -6.60 -9.53
CA MET A 92 -13.32 -7.00 -8.47
C MET A 92 -13.97 -5.75 -7.90
N GLU A 93 -15.30 -5.79 -7.78
CA GLU A 93 -16.02 -4.78 -7.03
C GLU A 93 -15.72 -4.98 -5.54
N LEU A 94 -15.12 -3.97 -4.92
CA LEU A 94 -14.84 -3.97 -3.49
C LEU A 94 -15.19 -2.60 -2.93
N ASP A 95 -16.23 -2.58 -2.12
CA ASP A 95 -16.53 -1.46 -1.25
C ASP A 95 -15.91 -1.74 0.13
N ALA A 96 -14.78 -1.09 0.41
CA ALA A 96 -14.07 -1.21 1.68
C ALA A 96 -14.85 -0.58 2.84
N ASP A 97 -15.78 0.34 2.56
CA ASP A 97 -16.60 1.01 3.56
C ASP A 97 -17.83 0.16 3.94
N ARG A 98 -18.19 -0.81 3.08
CA ARG A 98 -19.28 -1.75 3.35
C ARG A 98 -18.81 -2.85 4.31
N LYS A 99 -18.95 -2.58 5.61
CA LYS A 99 -18.82 -3.61 6.65
C LYS A 99 -19.74 -4.80 6.32
N ALA A 100 -19.17 -6.00 6.23
CA ALA A 100 -19.93 -7.22 6.04
C ALA A 100 -21.01 -7.36 7.12
N ALA A 101 -22.17 -7.91 6.78
CA ALA A 101 -23.27 -8.09 7.73
C ALA A 101 -22.82 -8.83 9.00
N PHE A 102 -21.85 -9.73 8.87
CA PHE A 102 -21.22 -10.44 9.98
C PHE A 102 -20.47 -9.52 10.95
N ILE A 103 -19.74 -8.51 10.46
CA ILE A 103 -19.03 -7.55 11.32
C ILE A 103 -20.02 -6.73 12.18
N LYS A 104 -21.24 -6.54 11.69
CA LYS A 104 -22.34 -5.89 12.43
C LYS A 104 -23.14 -6.86 13.30
N SER A 105 -22.94 -8.17 13.12
CA SER A 105 -23.64 -9.19 13.90
C SER A 105 -23.05 -9.26 15.31
N PRO A 106 -23.84 -9.69 16.32
CA PRO A 106 -23.34 -9.89 17.67
C PRO A 106 -22.14 -10.86 17.72
N ALA A 107 -22.16 -11.92 16.92
CA ALA A 107 -21.04 -12.86 16.81
C ALA A 107 -19.76 -12.22 16.23
N GLY A 108 -19.88 -11.30 15.27
CA GLY A 108 -18.72 -10.58 14.73
C GLY A 108 -18.14 -9.55 15.68
N LEU A 109 -18.98 -8.96 16.54
CA LEU A 109 -18.55 -8.03 17.57
C LEU A 109 -17.74 -8.75 18.66
N GLU A 110 -18.19 -9.93 19.09
CA GLU A 110 -17.46 -10.78 20.04
C GLU A 110 -16.06 -11.11 19.51
N VAL A 111 -15.97 -11.58 18.26
CA VAL A 111 -14.68 -11.89 17.63
C VAL A 111 -13.76 -10.67 17.55
N GLN A 112 -14.30 -9.48 17.22
CA GLN A 112 -13.50 -8.26 17.22
C GLN A 112 -12.97 -7.94 18.61
N THR A 113 -13.82 -8.01 19.64
CA THR A 113 -13.40 -7.71 21.01
C THR A 113 -12.33 -8.67 21.51
N THR A 114 -12.43 -9.96 21.18
CA THR A 114 -11.44 -10.97 21.57
C THR A 114 -10.10 -10.75 20.89
N ILE A 115 -10.09 -10.55 19.56
CA ILE A 115 -8.84 -10.34 18.81
C ILE A 115 -8.17 -9.05 19.23
N TRP A 116 -8.93 -7.97 19.45
CA TRP A 116 -8.37 -6.70 19.94
C TRP A 116 -7.77 -6.86 21.34
N ALA A 117 -8.43 -7.59 22.24
CA ALA A 117 -7.92 -7.84 23.58
C ALA A 117 -6.60 -8.65 23.55
N GLU A 118 -6.53 -9.68 22.72
CA GLU A 118 -5.33 -10.51 22.55
C GLU A 118 -4.17 -9.72 21.92
N ALA A 119 -4.44 -8.96 20.85
CA ALA A 119 -3.44 -8.12 20.19
C ALA A 119 -2.89 -7.03 21.12
N LEU A 120 -3.76 -6.41 21.94
CA LEU A 120 -3.34 -5.45 22.97
C LEU A 120 -2.52 -6.10 24.08
N ALA A 121 -2.86 -7.32 24.50
CA ALA A 121 -2.09 -8.06 25.49
C ALA A 121 -0.68 -8.36 24.96
N GLU A 122 -0.56 -8.76 23.70
CA GLU A 122 0.74 -9.05 23.08
C GLU A 122 1.54 -7.77 22.78
N MET A 123 0.88 -6.69 22.35
CA MET A 123 1.54 -5.39 22.17
C MET A 123 2.04 -4.79 23.49
N LYS A 124 1.29 -4.93 24.58
CA LYS A 124 1.72 -4.48 25.92
C LYS A 124 2.99 -5.18 26.40
N ARG A 125 3.25 -6.40 25.94
CA ARG A 125 4.50 -7.13 26.22
C ARG A 125 5.71 -6.50 25.52
N LEU A 126 5.49 -5.89 24.35
CA LEU A 126 6.57 -5.40 23.47
C LEU A 126 6.82 -3.89 23.60
N VAL A 127 5.86 -3.12 24.13
CA VAL A 127 5.95 -1.66 24.19
C VAL A 127 5.56 -1.17 25.58
N ASN A 128 6.44 -0.40 26.24
CA ASN A 128 6.07 0.40 27.40
C ASN A 128 5.12 1.51 26.96
N LEU A 129 3.82 1.21 27.01
CA LEU A 129 2.77 2.14 26.60
C LEU A 129 2.54 3.17 27.72
N PRO A 130 2.52 4.48 27.42
CA PRO A 130 2.16 5.50 28.40
C PRO A 130 0.77 5.23 29.00
N LEU A 131 0.58 5.54 30.29
CA LEU A 131 -0.63 5.21 31.07
C LEU A 131 -1.94 5.72 30.44
N GLU A 132 -1.88 6.78 29.63
CA GLU A 132 -3.03 7.34 28.89
C GLU A 132 -3.64 6.39 27.85
N MET A 133 -2.82 5.55 27.20
CA MET A 133 -3.28 4.63 26.15
C MET A 133 -3.69 3.25 26.68
N GLN A 134 -3.55 3.02 28.00
CA GLN A 134 -3.91 1.73 28.61
C GLN A 134 -5.39 1.65 28.99
N ARG A 135 -6.14 2.75 28.87
CA ARG A 135 -7.58 2.77 29.12
C ARG A 135 -8.34 2.30 27.88
N PRO A 136 -9.28 1.36 27.99
CA PRO A 136 -10.14 1.01 26.87
C PRO A 136 -10.93 2.26 26.45
N CYS A 137 -10.72 2.73 25.22
CA CYS A 137 -11.46 3.85 24.65
C CYS A 137 -12.92 3.46 24.42
N ILE A 138 -13.73 3.48 25.48
CA ILE A 138 -15.19 3.53 25.34
C ILE A 138 -15.53 5.02 25.25
N SER A 139 -15.42 5.60 24.06
CA SER A 139 -16.02 6.88 23.60
C SER A 139 -15.07 7.61 22.63
N PHE A 140 -15.13 7.24 21.35
CA PHE A 140 -14.80 8.19 20.29
C PHE A 140 -16.00 8.43 19.35
N GLU A 141 -17.09 7.67 19.50
CA GLU A 141 -18.33 7.83 18.72
C GLU A 141 -19.25 8.95 19.28
N THR A 142 -19.13 9.31 20.57
CA THR A 142 -20.08 10.23 21.22
C THR A 142 -19.78 11.72 21.01
N GLN A 143 -18.60 12.11 20.51
CA GLN A 143 -18.27 13.53 20.31
C GLN A 143 -18.69 14.09 18.95
N PHE A 144 -19.10 13.26 17.98
CA PHE A 144 -19.55 13.75 16.67
C PHE A 144 -21.08 13.95 16.53
N GLN A 145 -21.89 13.51 17.50
CA GLN A 145 -23.35 13.71 17.47
C GLN A 145 -23.86 14.90 18.30
N ALA A 146 -23.00 15.65 18.99
CA ALA A 146 -23.40 16.85 19.73
C ALA A 146 -23.24 18.16 18.92
N LEU A 147 -22.98 18.07 17.61
CA LEU A 147 -22.85 19.24 16.73
C LEU A 147 -23.52 19.01 15.36
N ILE A 148 -24.78 18.56 15.38
CA ILE A 148 -25.79 18.82 14.34
C ILE A 148 -27.11 19.07 15.07
#